data_AF-A0A0M3IHE2-F1
#
_entry.id   AF-A0A0M3IHE2-F1
#
_cell.length_a   1.000
_cell.length_b   1.000
_cell.length_c   1.000
_cell.angle_alpha   90.00
_cell.angle_beta   90.00
_cell.angle_gamma   90.00
#
_symmetry.space_group_name_H-M   'P 1'
#
loop_
_entity.id
_entity.type
_entity.pdbx_description
1 polymer ?
#
loop_
_entity_poly.entity_id
_entity_poly.type
_entity_poly.pdbx_seq_one_letter_code
_entity_poly.pdbx_strand_id
1 'polypeptide(L)'
;MAEGRSDEKGEFLVKGFVNETGEFNPKLNIYHDCNDGFKPCQRKFEIYIPHNYTTHSDSPKLIFDLGVIDLSEKWDNETRDCFH
;
A
#
# COMPACT_ATOMS: atom_id res chain seq x y z
N MET A 1 -7.28 1.66 9.89
CA MET A 1 -6.99 1.60 8.43
C MET A 1 -6.85 3.01 7.89
N ALA A 2 -6.14 3.19 6.77
CA ALA A 2 -6.09 4.46 6.06
C ALA A 2 -5.90 4.20 4.56
N GLU A 3 -6.35 5.14 3.74
CA GLU A 3 -6.25 5.10 2.28
C GLU A 3 -5.79 6.46 1.75
N GLY A 4 -5.27 6.46 0.53
CA GLY A 4 -4.81 7.66 -0.15
C GLY A 4 -4.56 7.38 -1.63
N ARG A 5 -4.32 8.45 -2.39
CA ARG A 5 -3.90 8.38 -3.79
C ARG A 5 -2.57 9.08 -3.95
N SER A 6 -1.73 8.57 -4.85
CA SER A 6 -0.55 9.30 -5.26
C SER A 6 -0.93 10.59 -5.98
N ASP A 7 -0.05 11.56 -5.90
CA ASP A 7 -0.17 12.80 -6.67
C ASP A 7 0.25 12.60 -8.14
N GLU A 8 0.30 13.70 -8.89
CA GLU A 8 0.69 13.71 -10.31
C GLU A 8 2.14 13.24 -10.57
N LYS A 9 2.99 13.23 -9.53
CA LYS A 9 4.37 12.74 -9.59
C LYS A 9 4.51 11.30 -9.13
N GLY A 10 3.43 10.69 -8.65
CA GLY A 10 3.44 9.34 -8.08
C GLY A 10 3.80 9.31 -6.59
N GLU A 11 3.93 10.46 -5.92
CA GLU A 11 4.29 10.53 -4.51
C GLU A 11 3.05 10.30 -3.62
N PHE A 12 3.20 9.54 -2.53
CA PHE A 12 2.13 9.33 -1.54
C PHE A 12 2.68 9.17 -0.12
N LEU A 13 1.87 9.51 0.86
CA LEU A 13 2.13 9.24 2.27
C LEU A 13 0.84 8.79 2.94
N VAL A 14 0.84 7.56 3.47
CA VAL A 14 -0.32 6.98 4.17
C VAL A 14 0.07 6.71 5.61
N LYS A 15 -0.76 7.18 6.55
CA LYS A 15 -0.63 6.91 7.99
C LYS A 15 -1.93 6.31 8.48
N GLY A 16 -1.87 5.06 8.92
CA GLY A 16 -3.02 4.35 9.46
C GLY A 16 -2.92 4.17 10.96
N PHE A 17 -4.08 4.10 11.60
CA PHE A 17 -4.22 3.68 12.99
C PHE A 17 -5.21 2.52 13.08
N VAL A 18 -5.00 1.63 14.05
CA VAL A 18 -5.93 0.55 14.39
C VAL A 18 -6.01 0.47 15.91
N ASN A 19 -7.23 0.41 16.45
CA ASN A 19 -7.44 0.26 17.89
C ASN A 19 -7.46 -1.23 18.25
N GLU A 20 -6.30 -1.88 18.13
CA GLU A 20 -6.10 -3.29 18.49
C GLU A 20 -5.12 -3.43 19.65
N THR A 21 -5.42 -4.35 20.58
CA THR A 21 -4.66 -4.55 21.82
C THR A 21 -3.46 -5.50 21.63
N GLY A 22 -3.11 -5.89 20.40
CA GLY A 22 -2.09 -6.89 20.08
C GLY A 22 -1.08 -6.46 19.02
N GLU A 23 -0.16 -7.36 18.67
CA GLU A 23 0.71 -7.19 17.49
C GLU A 23 -0.14 -7.24 16.22
N PHE A 24 0.01 -6.22 15.37
CA PHE A 24 -0.64 -6.17 14.07
C PHE A 24 0.42 -6.13 12.97
N ASN A 25 0.14 -6.84 11.87
CA ASN A 25 1.02 -6.93 10.71
C ASN A 25 0.49 -6.02 9.61
N PRO A 26 0.92 -4.76 9.54
CA PRO A 26 0.45 -3.85 8.50
C PRO A 26 0.87 -4.34 7.11
N LYS A 27 -0.05 -4.19 6.16
CA LYS A 27 0.24 -4.33 4.73
C LYS A 27 -0.22 -3.09 3.98
N LEU A 28 0.54 -2.73 2.96
CA LEU A 28 0.19 -1.72 1.98
C LEU A 28 -0.30 -2.43 0.72
N ASN A 29 -1.51 -2.10 0.30
CA ASN A 29 -2.04 -2.52 -0.99
C ASN A 29 -2.01 -1.32 -1.95
N ILE A 30 -1.38 -1.49 -3.11
CA ILE A 30 -1.36 -0.50 -4.19
C ILE A 30 -2.26 -1.02 -5.30
N TYR A 31 -3.29 -0.24 -5.63
CA TYR A 31 -4.22 -0.53 -6.72
C TYR A 31 -3.96 0.42 -7.88
N HIS A 32 -3.81 -0.11 -9.09
CA HIS A 32 -3.46 0.70 -10.26
C HIS A 32 -3.96 0.11 -11.59
N ASP A 33 -4.01 0.98 -12.60
CA ASP A 33 -4.39 0.65 -13.99
C ASP A 33 -3.25 0.92 -14.99
N CYS A 34 -2.02 1.13 -14.49
CA CYS A 34 -0.84 1.34 -15.35
C CYS A 34 -0.66 0.16 -16.31
N ASN A 35 -0.59 0.46 -17.61
CA ASN A 35 -0.51 -0.51 -18.71
C ASN A 35 -1.57 -1.62 -18.66
N ASP A 36 -2.75 -1.35 -18.08
CA ASP A 36 -3.74 -2.41 -17.84
C ASP A 36 -4.78 -2.57 -18.97
N GLY A 37 -4.88 -1.56 -19.84
CA GLY A 37 -5.89 -1.53 -20.90
C GLY A 37 -7.32 -1.41 -20.35
N PHE A 38 -8.30 -1.87 -21.11
CA PHE A 38 -9.72 -1.88 -20.70
C PHE A 38 -10.08 -3.21 -20.01
N LYS A 39 -9.58 -3.41 -18.79
CA LYS A 39 -9.91 -4.59 -17.98
C LYS A 39 -10.73 -4.18 -16.76
N PRO A 40 -11.73 -4.99 -16.35
CA PRO A 40 -12.49 -4.69 -15.14
C PRO A 40 -11.61 -4.89 -13.90
N CYS A 41 -11.77 -4.04 -12.89
CA CYS A 41 -11.02 -4.07 -11.63
C CYS A 41 -9.56 -3.62 -11.78
N GLN A 42 -8.84 -3.49 -10.66
CA GLN A 42 -7.47 -2.93 -10.68
C GLN A 42 -6.42 -4.01 -10.43
N ARG A 43 -5.22 -3.80 -10.98
CA ARG A 43 -4.01 -4.56 -10.62
C ARG A 43 -3.65 -4.22 -9.18
N LYS A 44 -3.31 -5.23 -8.38
CA LYS A 44 -3.01 -5.08 -6.95
C LYS A 44 -1.63 -5.62 -6.61
N PHE A 45 -0.82 -4.75 -6.02
CA PHE A 45 0.46 -5.08 -5.41
C PHE A 45 0.33 -5.05 -3.88
N GLU A 46 0.78 -6.10 -3.19
CA GLU A 46 0.73 -6.18 -1.72
C GLU A 46 2.16 -6.17 -1.15
N ILE A 47 2.41 -5.26 -0.21
CA ILE A 47 3.70 -5.11 0.48
C ILE A 47 3.47 -5.25 1.98
N TYR A 48 4.22 -6.14 2.62
CA TYR A 48 4.23 -6.26 4.07
C TYR A 48 5.17 -5.22 4.66
N ILE A 49 4.64 -4.40 5.57
CA ILE A 49 5.44 -3.40 6.28
C ILE A 49 6.06 -4.09 7.51
N PRO A 50 7.39 -4.03 7.69
CA PRO A 50 8.04 -4.66 8.83
C PRO A 50 7.53 -4.13 10.18
N HIS A 51 7.42 -5.01 11.18
CA HIS A 51 6.82 -4.68 12.48
C HIS A 51 7.55 -3.55 13.20
N ASN A 52 8.83 -3.32 12.97
CA ASN A 52 9.58 -2.21 13.59
C ASN A 52 9.13 -0.81 13.12
N TYR A 53 8.24 -0.70 12.13
CA TYR A 53 7.60 0.55 11.71
C TYR A 53 6.22 0.78 12.36
N THR A 54 5.74 -0.14 13.20
CA THR A 54 4.53 0.07 14.01
C THR A 54 4.85 0.70 15.35
N THR A 55 3.86 1.38 15.94
CA THR A 55 3.98 1.98 17.28
C THR A 55 2.66 1.88 18.02
N HIS A 56 2.72 1.70 19.35
CA HIS A 56 1.55 1.76 20.24
C HIS A 56 1.12 3.20 20.54
N SER A 57 1.03 4.05 19.52
CA SER A 57 0.58 5.43 19.60
C SER A 57 -0.14 5.83 18.33
N ASP A 58 -1.06 6.80 18.44
CA ASP A 58 -1.86 7.29 17.32
C ASP A 58 -1.04 7.95 16.19
N SER A 59 0.23 8.26 16.46
CA SER A 59 1.18 8.81 15.48
C SER A 59 2.37 7.87 15.29
N PRO A 60 2.77 7.58 14.03
CA PRO A 60 3.94 6.75 13.76
C PRO A 60 5.23 7.50 14.11
N LYS A 61 6.20 6.78 14.68
CA LYS A 61 7.55 7.32 14.98
C LYS A 61 8.52 7.19 13.81
N LEU A 62 8.30 6.23 12.93
CA LEU A 62 9.12 5.95 11.76
C LEU A 62 8.21 5.88 10.52
N ILE A 63 8.74 6.34 9.39
CA ILE A 63 8.09 6.18 8.09
C ILE A 63 8.84 5.08 7.34
N PHE A 64 8.11 4.09 6.85
CA PHE A 64 8.64 3.08 5.97
C PHE A 64 8.76 3.67 4.56
N ASP A 65 10.00 3.82 4.08
CA ASP A 65 10.27 4.29 2.73
C ASP A 65 10.27 3.10 1.77
N LEU A 66 9.32 3.11 0.84
CA LEU A 66 9.16 2.08 -0.19
C LEU A 66 10.12 2.29 -1.38
N GLY A 67 10.72 3.47 -1.48
CA GLY A 67 11.43 3.90 -2.67
C GLY A 67 10.48 4.13 -3.86
N VAL A 68 10.99 3.87 -5.06
CA VAL A 68 10.24 4.03 -6.31
C VAL A 68 9.93 2.65 -6.89
N ILE A 69 8.65 2.38 -7.15
CA ILE A 69 8.20 1.14 -7.77
C ILE A 69 7.72 1.45 -9.19
N ASP A 70 8.23 0.70 -10.16
CA ASP A 70 7.73 0.72 -11.53
C ASP A 70 6.51 -0.21 -11.67
N LEU A 71 5.36 0.38 -11.94
CA LEU A 71 4.07 -0.31 -12.12
C LEU A 71 3.77 -0.65 -13.59
N SER A 72 4.69 -0.35 -14.51
CA SER A 72 4.51 -0.54 -15.95
C SER A 72 4.51 -2.00 -16.36
N GLU A 73 5.37 -2.80 -15.72
CA GLU A 73 5.51 -4.23 -15.96
C GLU A 73 4.65 -5.06 -15.00
N LYS A 74 4.41 -6.33 -15.33
CA LYS A 74 3.69 -7.26 -14.44
C LYS A 74 4.67 -7.99 -13.52
N TRP A 75 4.43 -7.88 -12.22
CA TRP A 75 5.22 -8.56 -11.21
C TRP A 75 4.62 -9.94 -10.90
N ASP A 76 5.45 -10.92 -10.55
CA ASP A 76 5.02 -12.32 -10.33
C ASP A 76 4.00 -12.47 -9.18
N ASN A 77 4.11 -11.62 -8.16
CA ASN A 77 3.24 -11.60 -6.98
C ASN A 77 2.04 -10.65 -7.13
N GLU A 78 1.84 -10.08 -8.32
CA GLU A 78 0.74 -9.16 -8.57
C GLU A 78 -0.57 -9.90 -8.82
N THR A 79 -1.62 -9.42 -8.19
CA THR A 79 -2.97 -9.99 -8.28
C THR A 79 -3.93 -8.98 -8.93
N ARG A 80 -5.20 -9.37 -9.08
CA ARG A 80 -6.26 -8.45 -9.49
C ARG A 80 -7.37 -8.48 -8.45
N ASP A 81 -7.89 -7.31 -8.11
CA ASP A 81 -8.89 -7.17 -7.07
C ASP A 81 -9.96 -6.13 -7.49
N CYS A 82 -11.21 -6.50 -7.26
CA CYS A 82 -12.40 -5.74 -7.63
C CYS A 82 -13.04 -5.04 -6.43
N PHE A 83 -12.60 -5.37 -5.22
CA PHE A 83 -13.22 -4.95 -3.98
C PHE A 83 -12.12 -4.40 -3.06
N HIS A 84 -11.91 -3.08 -3.11
CA HIS A 84 -10.94 -2.37 -2.29
C HIS A 84 -11.61 -1.31 -1.43
#